data_AF-A0A4Q4C6F7-F1
#
_entry.id   AF-A0A4Q4C6F7-F1
#
_cell.length_a   1.000
_cell.length_b   1.000
_cell.length_c   1.000
_cell.angle_alpha   90.00
_cell.angle_beta   90.00
_cell.angle_gamma   90.00
#
_symmetry.space_group_name_H-M   'P 1'
#
loop_
_entity.id
_entity.type
_entity.pdbx_description
1 polymer ?
#
loop_
_entity_poly.entity_id
_entity_poly.type
_entity_poly.pdbx_seq_one_letter_code
_entity_poly.pdbx_strand_id
1 'polypeptide(L)' 'MPEALDVVIVGGGQAGLAAGYFLRRTGLRFAILDGAE' A
#
# COMPACT_ATOMS: atom_id res chain seq x y z
N MET A 1 18.43 -8.59 5.35
CA MET A 1 17.10 -8.43 5.96
C MET A 1 16.22 -7.77 4.91
N PRO A 2 14.99 -8.23 4.65
CA PRO A 2 14.12 -7.50 3.72
C PRO A 2 13.95 -6.08 4.25
N GLU A 3 14.05 -5.11 3.36
CA GLU A 3 13.88 -3.71 3.71
C GLU A 3 12.42 -3.51 4.18
N ALA A 4 12.22 -3.00 5.41
CA ALA A 4 10.88 -2.84 5.98
C ALA A 4 10.05 -1.85 5.13
N LEU A 5 8.76 -2.08 4.93
CA LEU A 5 7.88 -1.08 4.31
C LEU A 5 7.53 0.02 5.32
N ASP A 6 7.32 1.24 4.84
CA ASP A 6 6.89 2.37 5.68
C ASP A 6 5.38 2.32 5.93
N VAL A 7 4.61 1.81 4.95
CA VAL A 7 3.14 1.65 5.04
C VAL A 7 2.70 0.33 4.40
N VAL A 8 1.76 -0.36 5.05
CA VAL A 8 1.04 -1.49 4.46
C VAL A 8 -0.45 -1.16 4.44
N ILE A 9 -1.05 -1.19 3.27
CA ILE A 9 -2.51 -1.07 3.10
C ILE A 9 -3.09 -2.48 3.00
N VAL A 10 -4.11 -2.78 3.81
CA VAL A 10 -4.85 -4.03 3.75
C VAL A 10 -6.21 -3.78 3.10
N GLY A 11 -6.46 -4.43 1.96
CA GLY A 11 -7.64 -4.28 1.12
C GLY A 11 -7.35 -3.51 -0.18
N GLY A 12 -7.54 -4.17 -1.32
CA GLY A 12 -7.31 -3.64 -2.68
C GLY A 12 -8.51 -2.92 -3.31
N GLY A 13 -9.54 -2.60 -2.52
CA GLY A 13 -10.73 -1.88 -2.99
C GLY A 13 -10.49 -0.39 -3.27
N GLN A 14 -11.57 0.35 -3.53
CA GLN A 14 -11.52 1.78 -3.89
C GLN A 14 -10.75 2.63 -2.87
N ALA A 15 -10.96 2.38 -1.57
CA ALA A 15 -10.26 3.10 -0.51
C ALA A 15 -8.75 2.81 -0.50
N GLY A 16 -8.36 1.54 -0.64
CA GLY A 16 -6.95 1.14 -0.64
C GLY A 16 -6.20 1.67 -1.86
N LEU A 17 -6.82 1.59 -3.05
CA LEU A 17 -6.24 2.15 -4.28
C LEU A 17 -6.13 3.67 -4.23
N ALA A 18 -7.15 4.37 -3.71
CA ALA A 18 -7.07 5.82 -3.52
C ALA A 18 -5.95 6.21 -2.55
N ALA A 19 -5.81 5.51 -1.42
CA ALA A 19 -4.73 5.73 -0.47
C ALA A 19 -3.36 5.50 -1.12
N GLY A 20 -3.16 4.38 -1.82
CA GLY A 20 -1.92 4.07 -2.53
C GLY A 20 -1.58 5.11 -3.61
N TYR A 21 -2.58 5.62 -4.33
CA TYR A 21 -2.41 6.66 -5.33
C TYR A 21 -1.86 7.97 -4.76
N PHE A 22 -2.27 8.36 -3.55
CA PHE A 22 -1.70 9.54 -2.89
C PHE A 22 -0.35 9.24 -2.22
N LEU A 23 -0.18 8.04 -1.63
CA LEU A 23 1.10 7.62 -1.03
C LEU A 23 2.26 7.64 -2.03
N ARG A 24 2.01 7.30 -3.31
CA ARG A 24 3.07 7.33 -4.36
C ARG A 24 3.75 8.70 -4.53
N ARG A 25 3.13 9.79 -4.04
CA ARG A 25 3.64 11.16 -4.12
C ARG A 25 4.53 11.55 -2.93
N THR A 26 4.66 10.69 -1.92
CA THR A 26 5.30 10.99 -0.63
C THR A 26 6.73 10.46 -0.49
N GLY A 27 7.17 9.59 -1.41
CA GLY A 27 8.45 8.88 -1.30
C GLY A 27 8.45 7.70 -0.34
N LEU A 28 7.34 7.46 0.38
CA LEU A 28 7.18 6.30 1.26
C LEU A 28 7.10 5.01 0.45
N ARG A 29 7.79 3.96 0.92
CA ARG A 29 7.70 2.61 0.39
C ARG A 29 6.48 1.93 0.98
N PHE A 30 5.55 1.52 0.12
CA PHE A 30 4.31 0.90 0.55
C PHE A 30 3.94 -0.30 -0.31
N ALA A 31 3.11 -1.18 0.25
CA ALA A 31 2.46 -2.26 -0.48
C ALA A 31 0.95 -2.25 -0.17
N ILE A 32 0.15 -2.70 -1.15
CA ILE A 32 -1.27 -3.00 -0.97
C ILE A 32 -1.41 -4.51 -0.97
N LEU A 33 -1.92 -5.06 0.12
CA LEU A 33 -2.22 -6.48 0.26
C LEU A 33 -3.73 -6.63 0.13
N ASP A 34 -4.17 -7.38 -0.87
CA ASP A 34 -5.58 -7.74 -1.01
C ASP A 34 -5.75 -9.24 -0.74
N GLY A 35 -6.84 -9.58 -0.06
CA GLY A 35 -7.19 -10.97 0.19
C GLY A 35 -7.95 -11.52 -0.99
N ALA A 36 -7.26 -11.92 -2.05
CA ALA A 36 -7.82 -12.80 -3.06
C ALA A 36 -7.43 -14.25 -2.73
N GLU A 37 -8.41 -15.15 -2.82
CA GLU A 37 -8.20 -16.60 -2.77
C GLU A 37 -7.43 -17.10 -3.99
#